data_AF-A0A533WMP2-F1
#
_entry.id   AF-A0A533WMP2-F1
#
_cell.length_a   1.000
_cell.length_b   1.000
_cell.length_c   1.000
_cell.angle_alpha   90.00
_cell.angle_beta   90.00
_cell.angle_gamma   90.00
#
_symmetry.space_group_name_H-M   'P 1'
#
loop_
_entity.id
_entity.type
_entity.pdbx_description
1 polymer ?
#
loop_
_entity_poly.entity_id
_entity_poly.type
_entity_poly.pdbx_seq_one_letter_code
_entity_poly.pdbx_strand_id
1 'polypeptide(L)'
;MPTITAFEKEIAMQLEFLKRFAPQRQLSHIKQRKAIFCGTGDSFVSVLLAEVFSNFQAKAHDPLDLTKNTKLVAGHDLYIVSISGNTSSNIRLARHARQTTAITANPQSNLAKACDRTIPLKFRNTRIVTSGSISFLASALTCISLVSRYKISNPSKLYSKAQRIAKRINLQGNVHVLGNLHTYPVAMFCAAKLYEVLGTNAHYERIEQFSHMGLFSCHTGDTIIIFEEENLHNQKLIKHLKDCSLETIRISPPSKNLLEKVLFLIFVSELIALYSAKRKKMKECYFVKAKKLRNASSAMIY
;
A
#
# COMPACT_ATOMS: atom_id res chain seq x y z
N MET A 1 5.63 -20.32 -14.71
CA MET A 1 6.43 -19.83 -13.57
C MET A 1 5.50 -19.72 -12.37
N PRO A 2 5.83 -20.33 -11.21
CA PRO A 2 5.01 -20.24 -10.00
C PRO A 2 4.83 -18.79 -9.53
N THR A 3 3.69 -18.44 -8.89
CA THR A 3 3.42 -17.03 -8.58
C THR A 3 4.33 -16.45 -7.51
N ILE A 4 4.93 -17.25 -6.61
CA ILE A 4 5.95 -16.75 -5.66
C ILE A 4 7.22 -16.31 -6.40
N THR A 5 7.66 -17.06 -7.42
CA THR A 5 8.79 -16.68 -8.27
C THR A 5 8.47 -15.44 -9.10
N ALA A 6 7.24 -15.35 -9.61
CA ALA A 6 6.76 -14.16 -10.31
C ALA A 6 6.78 -12.92 -9.40
N PHE A 7 6.30 -13.06 -8.17
CA PHE A 7 6.30 -11.99 -7.16
C PHE A 7 7.72 -11.53 -6.82
N GLU A 8 8.66 -12.46 -6.57
CA GLU A 8 10.08 -12.12 -6.35
C GLU A 8 10.68 -11.33 -7.52
N LYS A 9 10.37 -11.74 -8.76
CA LYS A 9 10.83 -11.05 -9.96
C LYS A 9 10.22 -9.65 -10.07
N GLU A 10 8.95 -9.48 -9.73
CA GLU A 10 8.30 -8.18 -9.75
C GLU A 10 8.88 -7.22 -8.71
N ILE A 11 9.14 -7.70 -7.49
CA ILE A 11 9.84 -6.94 -6.45
C ILE A 11 11.19 -6.43 -6.98
N ALA A 12 11.99 -7.29 -7.60
CA ALA A 12 13.28 -6.91 -8.16
C ALA A 12 13.17 -5.90 -9.31
N MET A 13 12.14 -6.02 -10.16
CA MET A 13 11.88 -5.10 -11.28
C MET A 13 11.52 -3.67 -10.82
N GLN A 14 11.13 -3.46 -9.56
CA GLN A 14 10.90 -2.12 -9.02
C GLN A 14 12.13 -1.21 -9.12
N LEU A 15 13.34 -1.77 -8.98
CA LEU A 15 14.58 -0.99 -9.10
C LEU A 15 14.74 -0.39 -10.50
N GLU A 16 14.42 -1.15 -11.54
CA GLU A 16 14.47 -0.64 -12.91
C GLU A 16 13.34 0.33 -13.20
N PHE A 17 12.16 0.09 -12.63
CA PHE A 17 11.04 1.03 -12.68
C PHE A 17 11.43 2.39 -12.06
N LEU A 18 12.04 2.40 -10.88
CA LEU A 18 12.43 3.62 -10.17
C LEU A 18 13.43 4.49 -10.94
N LYS A 19 14.33 3.89 -11.73
CA LYS A 19 15.24 4.64 -12.60
C LYS A 19 14.53 5.40 -13.72
N ARG A 20 13.38 4.88 -14.17
CA ARG A 20 12.61 5.41 -15.30
C ARG A 20 11.36 6.17 -14.88
N PHE A 21 11.05 6.18 -13.58
CA PHE A 21 9.85 6.82 -13.08
C PHE A 21 9.94 8.33 -13.29
N ALA A 22 8.98 8.86 -14.03
CA ALA A 22 8.80 10.29 -14.22
C ALA A 22 7.66 10.78 -13.29
N PRO A 23 7.95 11.67 -12.33
CA PRO A 23 6.93 12.21 -11.44
C PRO A 23 5.91 13.04 -12.23
N GLN A 24 4.67 13.07 -11.74
CA GLN A 24 3.64 13.93 -12.30
C GLN A 24 3.95 15.40 -11.99
N ARG A 25 3.35 16.31 -12.76
CA ARG A 25 3.35 17.73 -12.41
C ARG A 25 2.55 17.90 -11.12
N GLN A 26 3.22 18.39 -10.07
CA GLN A 26 2.60 18.66 -8.78
C GLN A 26 1.43 19.64 -8.94
N LEU A 27 0.30 19.30 -8.31
CA LEU A 27 -0.87 20.16 -8.20
C LEU A 27 -0.54 21.36 -7.32
N SER A 28 -1.06 22.53 -7.67
CA SER A 28 -0.97 23.71 -6.79
C SER A 28 -1.72 23.49 -5.50
N HIS A 29 -1.38 24.21 -4.43
CA HIS A 29 -2.07 24.12 -3.13
C HIS A 29 -3.59 24.28 -3.24
N ILE A 30 -4.06 25.19 -4.11
CA ILE A 30 -5.50 25.39 -4.36
C ILE A 30 -6.14 24.14 -4.97
N LYS A 31 -5.45 23.47 -5.91
CA LYS A 31 -5.94 22.23 -6.53
C LYS A 31 -5.86 21.05 -5.57
N GLN A 32 -4.81 20.95 -4.76
CA GLN A 32 -4.70 19.91 -3.74
C GLN A 32 -5.88 19.97 -2.76
N ARG A 33 -6.27 21.15 -2.29
CA ARG A 33 -7.44 21.34 -1.41
C ARG A 33 -8.78 20.93 -2.03
N LYS A 34 -8.85 20.87 -3.36
CA LYS A 34 -10.03 20.40 -4.10
C LYS A 34 -9.90 18.95 -4.55
N ALA A 35 -8.75 18.32 -4.35
CA ALA A 35 -8.49 16.98 -4.83
C ALA A 35 -9.03 15.94 -3.85
N ILE A 36 -9.89 15.06 -4.35
CA ILE A 36 -10.26 13.82 -3.68
C ILE A 36 -9.60 12.68 -4.44
N PHE A 37 -8.89 11.82 -3.73
CA PHE A 37 -8.31 10.60 -4.26
C PHE A 37 -9.09 9.39 -3.75
N CYS A 38 -9.39 8.44 -4.63
CA CYS A 38 -10.07 7.21 -4.25
C CYS A 38 -9.47 5.99 -4.97
N GLY A 39 -9.65 4.82 -4.38
CA GLY A 39 -9.20 3.54 -4.90
C GLY A 39 -9.59 2.41 -3.95
N THR A 40 -9.33 1.16 -4.34
CA THR A 40 -9.66 -0.03 -3.53
C THR A 40 -8.43 -0.91 -3.33
N GLY A 41 -8.30 -1.55 -2.16
CA GLY A 41 -7.15 -2.42 -1.84
C GLY A 41 -5.82 -1.66 -1.87
N ASP A 42 -4.80 -2.19 -2.55
CA ASP A 42 -3.50 -1.52 -2.74
C ASP A 42 -3.63 -0.09 -3.34
N SER A 43 -4.64 0.13 -4.18
CA SER A 43 -4.93 1.46 -4.73
C SER A 43 -5.47 2.41 -3.64
N PHE A 44 -6.20 1.90 -2.65
CA PHE A 44 -6.62 2.69 -1.49
C PHE A 44 -5.42 3.14 -0.65
N VAL A 45 -4.45 2.25 -0.42
CA VAL A 45 -3.20 2.62 0.25
C VAL A 45 -2.46 3.74 -0.50
N SER A 46 -2.43 3.67 -1.84
CA SER A 46 -1.79 4.68 -2.67
C SER A 46 -2.42 6.07 -2.49
N VAL A 47 -3.75 6.15 -2.31
CA VAL A 47 -4.44 7.43 -2.10
C VAL A 47 -4.30 7.94 -0.68
N LEU A 48 -4.26 7.07 0.33
CA LEU A 48 -3.90 7.46 1.70
C LEU A 48 -2.49 8.07 1.75
N LEU A 49 -1.55 7.57 0.95
CA LEU A 49 -0.23 8.18 0.80
C LEU A 49 -0.31 9.59 0.20
N ALA A 50 -1.15 9.85 -0.81
CA ALA A 50 -1.34 11.21 -1.31
C ALA A 50 -1.92 12.15 -0.23
N GLU A 51 -2.89 11.69 0.55
CA GLU A 51 -3.45 12.50 1.63
C GLU A 51 -2.37 12.93 2.64
N VAL A 52 -1.63 11.97 3.20
CA VAL A 52 -0.62 12.29 4.23
C VAL A 52 0.55 13.10 3.67
N PHE A 53 1.03 12.83 2.44
CA PHE A 53 2.09 13.63 1.80
C PHE A 53 1.64 15.04 1.40
N SER A 54 0.34 15.27 1.25
CA SER A 54 -0.22 16.61 1.04
C SER A 54 -0.40 17.41 2.34
N ASN A 55 -0.04 16.83 3.49
CA ASN A 55 -0.43 17.31 4.82
C ASN A 55 -1.96 17.48 4.91
N PHE A 56 -2.72 16.48 4.45
CA PHE A 56 -4.18 16.44 4.46
C PHE A 56 -4.87 17.55 3.66
N GLN A 57 -4.17 18.20 2.72
CA GLN A 57 -4.80 19.12 1.78
C GLN A 57 -5.67 18.37 0.78
N ALA A 58 -5.13 17.31 0.18
CA ALA A 58 -5.90 16.36 -0.60
C ALA A 58 -6.54 15.33 0.34
N LYS A 59 -7.75 14.88 0.01
CA LYS A 59 -8.49 13.90 0.83
C LYS A 59 -8.45 12.52 0.19
N ALA A 60 -8.29 11.48 0.98
CA ALA A 60 -8.47 10.10 0.56
C ALA A 60 -9.86 9.60 1.00
N HIS A 61 -10.59 8.93 0.12
CA HIS A 61 -11.91 8.39 0.44
C HIS A 61 -12.14 7.02 -0.18
N ASP A 62 -12.87 6.17 0.55
CA ASP A 62 -13.35 4.90 0.01
C ASP A 62 -14.39 5.18 -1.09
N PRO A 63 -14.28 4.54 -2.27
CA PRO A 63 -15.21 4.78 -3.37
C PRO A 63 -16.65 4.35 -3.04
N LEU A 64 -16.87 3.36 -2.18
CA LEU A 64 -18.20 2.96 -1.74
C LEU A 64 -18.87 4.06 -0.91
N ASP A 65 -18.11 4.75 -0.07
CA ASP A 65 -18.61 5.89 0.71
C ASP A 65 -19.01 7.05 -0.19
N LEU A 66 -18.16 7.39 -1.17
CA LEU A 66 -18.44 8.49 -2.09
C LEU A 66 -19.62 8.20 -3.02
N THR A 67 -19.76 6.96 -3.50
CA THR A 67 -20.90 6.59 -4.36
C THR A 67 -22.24 6.66 -3.61
N LYS A 68 -22.26 6.40 -2.31
CA LYS A 68 -23.45 6.56 -1.46
C LYS A 68 -23.68 8.01 -1.00
N ASN A 69 -22.63 8.83 -1.00
CA ASN A 69 -22.65 10.20 -0.47
C ASN A 69 -22.11 11.20 -1.50
N THR A 70 -22.70 11.23 -2.70
CA THR A 70 -22.17 12.01 -3.86
C THR A 70 -22.04 13.51 -3.60
N LYS A 71 -22.78 14.06 -2.62
CA LYS A 71 -22.62 15.45 -2.15
C LYS A 71 -21.20 15.76 -1.67
N LEU A 72 -20.47 14.78 -1.16
CA LEU A 72 -19.06 14.93 -0.74
C LEU A 72 -18.12 15.20 -1.91
N VAL A 73 -18.51 14.80 -3.12
CA VAL A 73 -17.71 14.96 -4.35
C VAL A 73 -18.04 16.27 -5.06
N ALA A 74 -19.16 16.91 -4.71
CA ALA A 74 -19.56 18.17 -5.33
C ALA A 74 -18.47 19.24 -5.16
N GLY A 75 -18.09 19.89 -6.26
CA GLY A 75 -17.06 20.94 -6.27
C GLY A 75 -15.60 20.47 -6.14
N HIS A 76 -15.35 19.15 -6.12
CA HIS A 76 -14.01 18.57 -6.02
C HIS A 76 -13.55 17.94 -7.35
N ASP A 77 -12.24 17.86 -7.51
CA ASP A 77 -11.56 17.14 -8.60
C ASP A 77 -11.25 15.72 -8.11
N LEU A 78 -11.74 14.71 -8.83
CA LEU A 78 -11.63 13.32 -8.39
C LEU A 78 -10.51 12.58 -9.14
N TYR A 79 -9.62 11.95 -8.38
CA TYR A 79 -8.50 11.13 -8.87
C TYR A 79 -8.74 9.67 -8.49
N ILE A 80 -9.06 8.84 -9.48
CA ILE A 80 -9.51 7.46 -9.26
C ILE A 80 -8.40 6.49 -9.64
N VAL A 81 -7.84 5.79 -8.66
CA VAL A 81 -6.76 4.81 -8.85
C VAL A 81 -7.34 3.40 -9.01
N SER A 82 -7.08 2.77 -10.16
CA SER A 82 -7.44 1.36 -10.41
C SER A 82 -6.50 0.76 -11.45
N ILE A 83 -5.78 -0.30 -11.08
CA ILE A 83 -4.80 -0.93 -11.98
C ILE A 83 -5.46 -1.44 -13.26
N SER A 84 -6.53 -2.25 -13.15
CA SER A 84 -7.26 -2.79 -14.30
C SER A 84 -8.20 -1.77 -14.93
N GLY A 85 -8.65 -0.79 -14.14
CA GLY A 85 -9.67 0.19 -14.52
C GLY A 85 -11.08 -0.39 -14.68
N ASN A 86 -11.33 -1.59 -14.11
CA ASN A 86 -12.61 -2.29 -14.24
C ASN A 86 -13.41 -2.39 -12.93
N THR A 87 -12.89 -1.87 -11.81
CA THR A 87 -13.60 -1.87 -10.52
C THR A 87 -14.93 -1.12 -10.63
N SER A 88 -16.05 -1.78 -10.31
CA SER A 88 -17.40 -1.29 -10.59
C SER A 88 -17.75 0.00 -9.82
N SER A 89 -17.37 0.10 -8.55
CA SER A 89 -17.59 1.30 -7.72
C SER A 89 -16.84 2.51 -8.27
N ASN A 90 -15.60 2.32 -8.72
CA ASN A 90 -14.77 3.38 -9.32
C ASN A 90 -15.37 3.90 -10.63
N ILE A 91 -15.88 3.01 -11.49
CA ILE A 91 -16.53 3.40 -12.76
C ILE A 91 -17.82 4.18 -12.49
N ARG A 92 -18.63 3.72 -11.53
CA ARG A 92 -19.87 4.44 -11.15
C ARG A 92 -19.55 5.83 -10.64
N LEU A 93 -18.55 5.94 -9.75
CA LEU A 93 -18.16 7.21 -9.15
C LEU A 93 -17.68 8.25 -10.18
N ALA A 94 -16.97 7.79 -11.22
CA ALA A 94 -16.49 8.68 -12.29
C ALA A 94 -17.62 9.49 -12.97
N ARG A 95 -18.86 9.00 -12.93
CA ARG A 95 -20.01 9.68 -13.54
C ARG A 95 -20.60 10.81 -12.69
N HIS A 96 -20.13 11.00 -11.46
CA HIS A 96 -20.75 11.88 -10.46
C HIS A 96 -19.89 13.08 -10.04
N ALA A 97 -18.67 13.22 -10.56
CA ALA A 97 -17.78 14.33 -10.22
C ALA A 97 -17.71 15.36 -11.35
N ARG A 98 -17.35 16.61 -11.00
CA ARG A 98 -17.21 17.71 -11.98
C ARG A 98 -16.04 17.49 -12.93
N GLN A 99 -14.92 17.02 -12.38
CA GLN A 99 -13.72 16.70 -13.15
C GLN A 99 -13.11 15.43 -12.58
N THR A 100 -12.77 14.50 -13.46
CA THR A 100 -12.30 13.17 -13.11
C THR A 100 -11.00 12.83 -13.82
N THR A 101 -10.10 12.16 -13.10
CA THR A 101 -8.84 11.67 -13.62
C THR A 101 -8.68 10.20 -13.25
N ALA A 102 -8.68 9.31 -14.23
CA ALA A 102 -8.30 7.91 -14.04
C ALA A 102 -6.78 7.79 -13.90
N ILE A 103 -6.31 7.07 -12.88
CA ILE A 103 -4.92 6.66 -12.71
C ILE A 103 -4.88 5.13 -12.86
N THR A 104 -4.43 4.65 -14.02
CA THR A 104 -4.62 3.23 -14.38
C THR A 104 -3.49 2.69 -15.27
N ALA A 105 -3.23 1.38 -15.19
CA ALA A 105 -2.31 0.71 -16.11
C ALA A 105 -2.97 0.35 -17.45
N ASN A 106 -4.30 0.45 -17.53
CA ASN A 106 -5.07 0.19 -18.76
C ASN A 106 -5.82 1.45 -19.22
N PRO A 107 -5.21 2.27 -20.10
CA PRO A 107 -5.86 3.49 -20.63
C PRO A 107 -7.10 3.24 -21.50
N GLN A 108 -7.37 1.98 -21.86
CA GLN A 108 -8.55 1.60 -22.64
C GLN A 108 -9.67 0.98 -21.78
N SER A 109 -9.48 0.99 -20.45
CA SER A 109 -10.44 0.46 -19.48
C SER A 109 -11.74 1.26 -19.41
N ASN A 110 -12.77 0.66 -18.80
CA ASN A 110 -14.05 1.31 -18.58
C ASN A 110 -13.90 2.58 -17.71
N LEU A 111 -13.01 2.55 -16.71
CA LEU A 111 -12.71 3.72 -15.89
C LEU A 111 -12.08 4.85 -16.73
N ALA A 112 -11.08 4.53 -17.55
CA ALA A 112 -10.42 5.54 -18.38
C ALA A 112 -11.39 6.21 -19.36
N LYS A 113 -12.33 5.45 -19.93
CA LYS A 113 -13.39 5.95 -20.80
C LYS A 113 -14.44 6.79 -20.07
N ALA A 114 -14.68 6.49 -18.78
CA ALA A 114 -15.65 7.21 -17.97
C ALA A 114 -15.09 8.51 -17.36
N CYS A 115 -13.76 8.69 -17.34
CA CYS A 115 -13.11 9.87 -16.79
C CYS A 115 -12.74 10.90 -17.87
N ASP A 116 -12.67 12.18 -17.49
CA ASP A 116 -12.27 13.28 -18.38
C ASP A 116 -10.79 13.21 -18.78
N ARG A 117 -9.95 12.66 -17.89
CA ARG A 117 -8.51 12.57 -18.06
C ARG A 117 -8.00 11.20 -17.63
N THR A 118 -6.87 10.82 -18.19
CA THR A 118 -6.15 9.59 -17.80
C THR A 118 -4.68 9.88 -17.56
N ILE A 119 -4.17 9.46 -16.39
CA ILE A 119 -2.75 9.36 -16.08
C ILE A 119 -2.37 7.88 -16.20
N PRO A 120 -1.65 7.49 -17.27
CA PRO A 120 -1.27 6.09 -17.48
C PRO A 120 -0.14 5.67 -16.53
N LEU A 121 -0.35 4.57 -15.82
CA LEU A 121 0.68 3.89 -15.04
C LEU A 121 1.53 3.02 -15.97
N LYS A 122 2.77 3.45 -16.21
CA LYS A 122 3.70 2.76 -17.11
C LYS A 122 4.68 1.91 -16.31
N PHE A 123 4.47 0.60 -16.28
CA PHE A 123 5.41 -0.36 -15.71
C PHE A 123 5.37 -1.68 -16.48
N ARG A 124 6.45 -2.45 -16.37
CA ARG A 124 6.50 -3.84 -16.85
C ARG A 124 6.13 -4.77 -15.70
N ASN A 125 5.51 -5.90 -15.99
CA ASN A 125 5.22 -6.94 -15.02
C ASN A 125 5.57 -8.32 -15.62
N THR A 126 5.37 -9.38 -14.84
CA THR A 126 5.66 -10.74 -15.30
C THR A 126 4.56 -11.35 -16.17
N ARG A 127 3.45 -10.63 -16.37
CA ARG A 127 2.18 -11.11 -16.96
C ARG A 127 1.53 -12.26 -16.18
N ILE A 128 2.08 -12.63 -15.03
CA ILE A 128 1.49 -13.58 -14.11
C ILE A 128 0.74 -12.78 -13.05
N VAL A 129 -0.45 -13.23 -12.67
CA VAL A 129 -1.21 -12.59 -11.60
C VAL A 129 -0.49 -12.86 -10.28
N THR A 130 0.08 -11.81 -9.69
CA THR A 130 0.74 -11.82 -8.37
C THR A 130 -0.11 -11.02 -7.37
N SER A 131 0.37 -10.89 -6.13
CA SER A 131 -0.22 -10.04 -5.10
C SER A 131 -0.03 -8.54 -5.35
N GLY A 132 0.51 -8.13 -6.51
CA GLY A 132 0.79 -6.72 -6.77
C GLY A 132 2.04 -6.23 -6.02
N SER A 133 2.94 -5.62 -6.77
CA SER A 133 4.22 -5.11 -6.25
C SER A 133 4.58 -3.83 -7.01
N ILE A 134 5.06 -3.95 -8.25
CA ILE A 134 5.38 -2.80 -9.10
C ILE A 134 4.14 -1.94 -9.39
N SER A 135 2.97 -2.56 -9.57
CA SER A 135 1.70 -1.86 -9.80
C SER A 135 1.33 -0.96 -8.62
N PHE A 136 1.54 -1.45 -7.40
CA PHE A 136 1.36 -0.66 -6.17
C PHE A 136 2.38 0.47 -6.12
N LEU A 137 3.68 0.17 -6.28
CA LEU A 137 4.71 1.20 -6.25
C LEU A 137 4.46 2.31 -7.29
N ALA A 138 4.08 1.94 -8.52
CA ALA A 138 3.73 2.90 -9.56
C ALA A 138 2.56 3.80 -9.16
N SER A 139 1.50 3.19 -8.61
CA SER A 139 0.33 3.94 -8.13
C SER A 139 0.69 4.90 -7.00
N ALA A 140 1.42 4.41 -5.99
CA ALA A 140 1.84 5.19 -4.84
C ALA A 140 2.72 6.38 -5.24
N LEU A 141 3.75 6.16 -6.07
CA LEU A 141 4.62 7.25 -6.51
C LEU A 141 3.90 8.26 -7.41
N THR A 142 3.01 7.81 -8.29
CA THR A 142 2.17 8.71 -9.08
C THR A 142 1.30 9.57 -8.17
N CYS A 143 0.61 8.98 -7.19
CA CYS A 143 -0.22 9.71 -6.22
C CYS A 143 0.59 10.71 -5.39
N ILE A 144 1.74 10.29 -4.83
CA ILE A 144 2.62 11.18 -4.07
C ILE A 144 3.14 12.33 -4.93
N SER A 145 3.55 12.07 -6.18
CA SER A 145 4.10 13.11 -7.07
C SER A 145 3.09 14.19 -7.47
N LEU A 146 1.79 13.88 -7.42
CA LEU A 146 0.74 14.87 -7.66
C LEU A 146 0.63 15.89 -6.52
N VAL A 147 1.06 15.56 -5.29
CA VAL A 147 0.84 16.39 -4.10
C VAL A 147 2.13 16.87 -3.44
N SER A 148 3.25 16.18 -3.66
CA SER A 148 4.54 16.47 -3.05
C SER A 148 5.67 16.41 -4.08
N ARG A 149 6.77 17.11 -3.77
CA ARG A 149 8.00 17.01 -4.57
C ARG A 149 8.56 15.59 -4.48
N TYR A 150 8.92 15.04 -5.64
CA TYR A 150 9.54 13.73 -5.77
C TYR A 150 11.06 13.86 -5.80
N LYS A 151 11.75 13.18 -4.88
CA LYS A 151 13.20 13.00 -4.90
C LYS A 151 13.60 11.73 -4.15
N ILE A 152 14.19 10.78 -4.87
CA ILE A 152 14.80 9.56 -4.30
C ILE A 152 16.23 9.48 -4.81
N SER A 153 17.20 9.32 -3.91
CA SER A 153 18.62 9.44 -4.27
C SER A 153 19.25 8.08 -4.56
N ASN A 154 18.95 7.05 -3.76
CA ASN A 154 19.58 5.74 -3.92
C ASN A 154 18.63 4.58 -3.58
N PRO A 155 17.71 4.24 -4.51
CA PRO A 155 16.70 3.20 -4.28
C PRO A 155 17.33 1.81 -4.08
N SER A 156 18.44 1.50 -4.75
CA SER A 156 19.15 0.23 -4.60
C SER A 156 19.70 0.01 -3.18
N LYS A 157 20.23 1.08 -2.53
CA LYS A 157 20.70 0.99 -1.14
C LYS A 157 19.55 0.74 -0.17
N LEU A 158 18.40 1.39 -0.39
CA LEU A 158 17.18 1.16 0.40
C LEU A 158 16.71 -0.29 0.26
N TYR A 159 16.61 -0.78 -0.98
CA TYR A 159 16.22 -2.15 -1.30
C TYR A 159 17.13 -3.18 -0.64
N SER A 160 18.45 -3.07 -0.81
CA SER A 160 19.42 -4.00 -0.21
C SER A 160 19.35 -4.02 1.31
N LYS A 161 19.06 -2.87 1.95
CA LYS A 161 18.84 -2.81 3.41
C LYS A 161 17.51 -3.46 3.81
N ALA A 162 16.43 -3.19 3.08
CA ALA A 162 15.12 -3.80 3.29
C ALA A 162 15.21 -5.32 3.19
N GLN A 163 15.91 -5.82 2.17
CA GLN A 163 16.16 -7.25 1.96
C GLN A 163 16.88 -7.92 3.13
N ARG A 164 17.94 -7.29 3.65
CA ARG A 164 18.69 -7.83 4.80
C ARG A 164 17.82 -7.91 6.06
N ILE A 165 16.98 -6.91 6.30
CA ILE A 165 16.08 -6.87 7.46
C ILE A 165 14.98 -7.93 7.30
N ALA A 166 14.27 -7.92 6.17
CA ALA A 166 13.15 -8.82 5.91
C ALA A 166 13.54 -10.31 5.96
N LYS A 167 14.75 -10.67 5.52
CA LYS A 167 15.24 -12.07 5.61
C LYS A 167 15.29 -12.61 7.04
N ARG A 168 15.56 -11.74 8.03
CA ARG A 168 15.75 -12.12 9.44
C ARG A 168 14.45 -12.16 10.23
N ILE A 169 13.38 -11.55 9.70
CA ILE A 169 12.09 -11.51 10.36
C ILE A 169 11.43 -12.89 10.25
N ASN A 170 11.07 -13.47 11.39
CA ASN A 170 10.25 -14.67 11.47
C ASN A 170 8.88 -14.29 12.02
N LEU A 171 7.82 -14.63 11.28
CA LEU A 171 6.45 -14.32 11.68
C LEU A 171 5.87 -15.48 12.49
N GLN A 172 5.26 -15.16 13.62
CA GLN A 172 4.63 -16.08 14.57
C GLN A 172 3.22 -15.58 14.89
N GLY A 173 2.30 -16.51 15.17
CA GLY A 173 0.92 -16.19 15.52
C GLY A 173 0.21 -15.29 14.51
N ASN A 174 -0.68 -14.44 15.03
CA ASN A 174 -1.22 -13.30 14.31
C ASN A 174 -0.17 -12.21 14.18
N VAL A 175 -0.28 -11.38 13.13
CA VAL A 175 0.69 -10.30 12.89
C VAL A 175 0.00 -8.94 12.96
N HIS A 176 0.42 -8.07 13.87
CA HIS A 176 -0.04 -6.67 13.92
C HIS A 176 1.04 -5.76 13.35
N VAL A 177 0.73 -5.00 12.30
CA VAL A 177 1.64 -4.01 11.71
C VAL A 177 1.21 -2.62 12.15
N LEU A 178 2.06 -1.95 12.91
CA LEU A 178 1.77 -0.66 13.50
C LEU A 178 2.49 0.44 12.71
N GLY A 179 1.76 1.51 12.40
CA GLY A 179 2.33 2.70 11.79
C GLY A 179 1.76 3.97 12.40
N ASN A 180 2.37 5.10 12.08
CA ASN A 180 1.85 6.43 12.38
C ASN A 180 1.66 7.21 11.07
N LEU A 181 1.17 8.45 11.12
CA LEU A 181 0.95 9.37 9.98
C LEU A 181 1.31 8.81 8.58
N HIS A 182 2.59 8.84 8.20
CA HIS A 182 3.06 8.42 6.87
C HIS A 182 3.33 6.92 6.71
N THR A 183 3.53 6.19 7.81
CA THR A 183 3.84 4.75 7.80
C THR A 183 2.60 3.89 7.98
N TYR A 184 1.48 4.45 8.48
CA TYR A 184 0.19 3.76 8.64
C TYR A 184 -0.37 3.24 7.30
N PRO A 185 -0.38 4.02 6.20
CA PRO A 185 -0.76 3.46 4.89
C PRO A 185 0.13 2.27 4.49
N VAL A 186 1.43 2.34 4.77
CA VAL A 186 2.36 1.25 4.45
C VAL A 186 2.15 0.03 5.36
N ALA A 187 1.72 0.22 6.61
CA ALA A 187 1.31 -0.86 7.50
C ALA A 187 0.11 -1.63 6.93
N MET A 188 -0.88 -0.91 6.38
CA MET A 188 -1.99 -1.51 5.64
C MET A 188 -1.51 -2.33 4.44
N PHE A 189 -0.57 -1.81 3.65
CA PHE A 189 0.02 -2.56 2.53
C PHE A 189 0.81 -3.80 2.98
N CYS A 190 1.56 -3.70 4.08
CA CYS A 190 2.28 -4.85 4.64
C CYS A 190 1.33 -5.97 5.00
N ALA A 191 0.30 -5.64 5.77
CA ALA A 191 -0.70 -6.60 6.16
C ALA A 191 -1.40 -7.17 4.90
N ALA A 192 -1.76 -6.34 3.90
CA ALA A 192 -2.27 -6.79 2.60
C ALA A 192 -1.41 -7.89 1.96
N LYS A 193 -0.09 -7.70 1.92
CA LYS A 193 0.82 -8.70 1.33
C LYS A 193 0.88 -9.98 2.17
N LEU A 194 0.74 -9.89 3.49
CA LEU A 194 0.69 -11.07 4.35
C LEU A 194 -0.56 -11.92 4.08
N TYR A 195 -1.75 -11.33 3.96
CA TYR A 195 -2.95 -12.12 3.65
C TYR A 195 -2.89 -12.71 2.23
N GLU A 196 -2.48 -11.93 1.24
CA GLU A 196 -2.52 -12.37 -0.16
C GLU A 196 -1.44 -13.41 -0.49
N VAL A 197 -0.23 -13.23 0.04
CA VAL A 197 0.90 -14.12 -0.23
C VAL A 197 0.87 -15.34 0.68
N LEU A 198 0.62 -15.15 1.98
CA LEU A 198 0.77 -16.20 2.99
C LEU A 198 -0.56 -16.77 3.51
N GLY A 199 -1.66 -16.03 3.37
CA GLY A 199 -2.93 -16.36 4.05
C GLY A 199 -2.85 -16.14 5.56
N THR A 200 -1.89 -15.34 6.02
CA THR A 200 -1.69 -15.05 7.45
C THR A 200 -2.78 -14.08 7.94
N ASN A 201 -3.33 -14.35 9.12
CA ASN A 201 -4.15 -13.38 9.82
C ASN A 201 -3.26 -12.22 10.27
N ALA A 202 -3.48 -11.05 9.68
CA ALA A 202 -2.72 -9.87 10.00
C ALA A 202 -3.64 -8.65 10.16
N HIS A 203 -3.20 -7.72 10.99
CA HIS A 203 -3.91 -6.51 11.35
C HIS A 203 -3.00 -5.32 11.07
N TYR A 204 -3.58 -4.16 10.80
CA TYR A 204 -2.84 -2.91 10.64
C TYR A 204 -3.53 -1.80 11.41
N GLU A 205 -2.76 -1.09 12.23
CA GLU A 205 -3.33 -0.13 13.17
C GLU A 205 -2.42 1.09 13.32
N ARG A 206 -3.02 2.20 13.75
CA ARG A 206 -2.23 3.32 14.24
C ARG A 206 -1.66 2.92 15.60
N ILE A 207 -0.40 3.27 15.86
CA ILE A 207 0.31 2.91 17.11
C ILE A 207 -0.54 3.20 18.36
N GLU A 208 -1.12 4.39 18.45
CA GLU A 208 -1.95 4.78 19.60
C GLU A 208 -3.23 3.93 19.72
N GLN A 209 -3.89 3.67 18.59
CA GLN A 209 -5.14 2.90 18.57
C GLN A 209 -4.91 1.44 18.95
N PHE A 210 -3.76 0.87 18.55
CA PHE A 210 -3.37 -0.47 18.97
C PHE A 210 -3.26 -0.56 20.50
N SER A 211 -2.58 0.41 21.14
CA SER A 211 -2.45 0.45 22.60
C SER A 211 -3.80 0.54 23.33
N HIS A 212 -4.80 1.19 22.71
CA HIS A 212 -6.14 1.37 23.30
C HIS A 212 -7.14 0.26 22.96
N MET A 213 -6.92 -0.48 21.86
CA MET A 213 -7.90 -1.43 21.32
C MET A 213 -7.22 -2.72 20.88
N GLY A 214 -6.40 -2.68 19.83
CA GLY A 214 -5.83 -3.87 19.18
C GLY A 214 -5.03 -4.78 20.11
N LEU A 215 -4.33 -4.22 21.10
CA LEU A 215 -3.52 -4.96 22.07
C LEU A 215 -4.32 -6.02 22.82
N PHE A 216 -5.59 -5.77 23.14
CA PHE A 216 -6.45 -6.71 23.85
C PHE A 216 -6.87 -7.93 23.00
N SER A 217 -6.60 -7.90 21.69
CA SER A 217 -6.84 -9.05 20.79
C SER A 217 -5.60 -9.92 20.58
N CYS A 218 -4.45 -9.52 21.12
CA CYS A 218 -3.19 -10.26 20.96
C CYS A 218 -3.12 -11.47 21.89
N HIS A 219 -2.44 -12.50 21.40
CA HIS A 219 -2.14 -13.72 22.14
C HIS A 219 -0.62 -13.90 22.27
N THR A 220 -0.18 -14.66 23.28
CA THR A 220 1.23 -14.99 23.48
C THR A 220 1.85 -15.55 22.19
N GLY A 221 2.99 -15.00 21.79
CA GLY A 221 3.69 -15.37 20.56
C GLY A 221 3.22 -14.65 19.28
N ASP A 222 2.16 -13.83 19.33
CA ASP A 222 1.78 -12.97 18.21
C ASP A 222 2.92 -11.98 17.89
N THR A 223 3.06 -11.64 16.60
CA THR A 223 4.13 -10.75 16.11
C THR A 223 3.63 -9.32 15.97
N ILE A 224 4.31 -8.37 16.62
CA ILE A 224 4.06 -6.93 16.48
C ILE A 224 5.19 -6.29 15.68
N ILE A 225 4.88 -5.76 14.49
CA ILE A 225 5.84 -5.07 13.62
C ILE A 225 5.59 -3.58 13.71
N ILE A 226 6.58 -2.80 14.13
CA ILE A 226 6.45 -1.35 14.31
C ILE A 226 7.22 -0.61 13.21
N PHE A 227 6.51 0.08 12.32
CA PHE A 227 7.05 0.94 11.27
C PHE A 227 7.24 2.36 11.77
N GLU A 228 8.18 2.56 12.68
CA GLU A 228 8.49 3.88 13.24
C GLU A 228 9.96 3.95 13.69
N GLU A 229 10.49 5.17 13.68
CA GLU A 229 11.79 5.47 14.26
C GLU A 229 11.79 5.30 15.78
N GLU A 230 12.99 5.27 16.35
CA GLU A 230 13.16 5.24 17.80
C GLU A 230 12.65 6.54 18.44
N ASN A 231 11.75 6.40 19.41
CA ASN A 231 11.29 7.47 20.28
C ASN A 231 10.89 6.90 21.65
N LEU A 232 10.77 7.78 22.66
CA LEU A 232 10.50 7.39 24.04
C LEU A 232 9.17 6.64 24.20
N HIS A 233 8.13 7.03 23.45
CA HIS A 233 6.83 6.37 23.50
C HIS A 233 6.95 4.91 23.01
N ASN A 234 7.58 4.70 21.85
CA ASN A 234 7.77 3.37 21.28
C ASN A 234 8.71 2.49 22.12
N GLN A 235 9.70 3.05 22.81
CA GLN A 235 10.53 2.29 23.74
C GLN A 235 9.70 1.70 24.88
N LYS A 236 8.80 2.52 25.48
CA LYS A 236 7.87 2.05 26.51
C LYS A 236 6.92 1.00 25.97
N LEU A 237 6.33 1.23 24.80
CA LEU A 237 5.45 0.26 24.15
C LEU A 237 6.17 -1.08 23.95
N ILE A 238 7.36 -1.09 23.33
CA ILE A 238 8.13 -2.32 23.07
C ILE A 238 8.43 -3.08 24.37
N LYS A 239 8.74 -2.37 25.46
CA LYS A 239 8.96 -3.00 26.76
C LYS A 239 7.70 -3.73 27.23
N HIS A 240 6.56 -3.05 27.27
CA HIS A 240 5.30 -3.65 27.71
C HIS A 240 4.84 -4.81 26.82
N LEU A 241 5.02 -4.71 25.50
CA LEU A 241 4.67 -5.81 24.59
C LEU A 241 5.50 -7.07 24.85
N LYS A 242 6.78 -6.90 25.18
CA LYS A 242 7.66 -8.02 25.57
C LYS A 242 7.24 -8.62 26.92
N ASP A 243 6.84 -7.79 27.88
CA ASP A 243 6.31 -8.25 29.16
C ASP A 243 5.03 -9.09 28.97
N CYS A 244 4.24 -8.79 27.93
CA CYS A 244 3.09 -9.59 27.50
C CYS A 244 3.44 -10.81 26.63
N SER A 245 4.73 -11.17 26.50
CA SER A 245 5.21 -12.28 25.67
C SER A 245 4.83 -12.18 24.18
N LEU A 246 4.82 -10.95 23.63
CA LEU A 246 4.61 -10.69 22.20
C LEU A 246 5.96 -10.51 21.47
N GLU A 247 6.08 -11.12 20.29
CA GLU A 247 7.28 -10.99 19.46
C GLU A 247 7.31 -9.60 18.81
N THR A 248 8.16 -8.71 19.30
CA THR A 248 8.13 -7.30 18.91
C THR A 248 9.31 -6.91 18.03
N ILE A 249 9.02 -6.48 16.80
CA ILE A 249 10.00 -6.16 15.76
C ILE A 249 9.86 -4.69 15.36
N ARG A 250 10.83 -3.86 15.73
CA ARG A 250 10.90 -2.47 15.26
C ARG A 250 11.69 -2.37 13.96
N ILE A 251 11.10 -1.71 12.96
CA ILE A 251 11.74 -1.47 11.67
C ILE A 251 11.94 0.04 11.49
N SER A 252 13.17 0.50 11.81
CA SER A 252 13.54 1.90 11.63
C SER A 252 14.01 2.16 10.19
N PRO A 253 13.36 3.09 9.45
CA PRO A 253 13.84 3.51 8.15
C PRO A 253 15.26 4.11 8.21
N PRO A 254 16.08 3.96 7.14
CA PRO A 254 17.47 4.40 7.14
C PRO A 254 17.70 5.84 6.66
N SER A 255 16.65 6.58 6.33
CA SER A 255 16.75 7.91 5.71
C SER A 255 15.90 8.92 6.48
N LYS A 256 16.34 10.17 6.53
CA LYS A 256 15.52 11.29 7.03
C LYS A 256 14.51 11.78 5.98
N ASN A 257 14.74 11.50 4.69
CA ASN A 257 13.82 11.87 3.63
C ASN A 257 12.55 11.01 3.71
N LEU A 258 11.39 11.65 3.83
CA LEU A 258 10.11 10.99 4.04
C LEU A 258 9.74 9.99 2.93
N LEU A 259 9.96 10.35 1.66
CA LEU A 259 9.66 9.47 0.54
C LEU A 259 10.57 8.23 0.55
N GLU A 260 11.85 8.41 0.88
CA GLU A 260 12.79 7.29 1.05
C GLU A 260 12.41 6.40 2.25
N LYS A 261 11.87 6.96 3.34
CA LYS A 261 11.34 6.19 4.47
C LYS A 261 10.19 5.27 4.02
N VAL A 262 9.21 5.85 3.33
CA VAL A 262 8.04 5.13 2.82
C VAL A 262 8.46 4.07 1.80
N LEU A 263 9.31 4.42 0.83
CA LEU A 263 9.82 3.48 -0.16
C LEU A 263 10.53 2.28 0.49
N PHE A 264 11.38 2.55 1.48
CA PHE A 264 12.06 1.50 2.24
C PHE A 264 11.06 0.56 2.92
N LEU A 265 10.01 1.09 3.57
CA LEU A 265 8.99 0.27 4.23
C LEU A 265 8.12 -0.50 3.24
N ILE A 266 7.87 0.05 2.04
CA ILE A 266 7.20 -0.68 0.95
C ILE A 266 8.02 -1.91 0.57
N PHE A 267 9.33 -1.76 0.34
CA PHE A 267 10.21 -2.91 0.06
C PHE A 267 10.21 -3.93 1.20
N VAL A 268 10.32 -3.47 2.45
CA VAL A 268 10.30 -4.37 3.61
C VAL A 268 8.99 -5.17 3.65
N SER A 269 7.86 -4.51 3.43
CA SER A 269 6.52 -5.09 3.51
C SER A 269 6.35 -6.32 2.59
N GLU A 270 6.72 -6.17 1.32
CA GLU A 270 6.62 -7.26 0.34
C GLU A 270 7.72 -8.31 0.52
N LEU A 271 8.92 -7.92 0.94
CA LEU A 271 10.03 -8.85 1.18
C LEU A 271 9.79 -9.73 2.41
N ILE A 272 9.13 -9.24 3.46
CA ILE A 272 8.72 -10.06 4.62
C ILE A 272 7.79 -11.18 4.16
N ALA A 273 6.78 -10.84 3.35
CA ALA A 273 5.85 -11.80 2.78
C ALA A 273 6.58 -12.82 1.90
N LEU A 274 7.45 -12.36 0.99
CA LEU A 274 8.24 -13.23 0.12
C LEU A 274 9.13 -14.19 0.90
N TYR A 275 9.94 -13.71 1.84
CA TYR A 275 10.87 -14.56 2.58
C TYR A 275 10.16 -15.56 3.49
N SER A 276 9.02 -15.18 4.06
CA SER A 276 8.18 -16.11 4.79
C SER A 276 7.63 -17.22 3.88
N ALA A 277 7.18 -16.88 2.68
CA ALA A 277 6.69 -17.86 1.70
C ALA A 277 7.80 -18.83 1.27
N LYS A 278 9.01 -18.31 1.03
CA LYS A 278 10.19 -19.13 0.66
C LYS A 278 10.61 -20.07 1.78
N ARG A 279 10.61 -19.62 3.06
CA ARG A 279 10.85 -20.51 4.22
C ARG A 279 9.81 -21.62 4.32
N LYS A 280 8.54 -21.30 4.05
CA LYS A 280 7.43 -22.27 3.96
C LYS A 280 7.44 -23.10 2.67
N LYS A 281 8.46 -22.97 1.81
CA LYS A 281 8.60 -23.65 0.51
C LYS A 281 7.36 -23.50 -0.40
N MET A 282 6.66 -22.37 -0.30
CA MET A 282 5.47 -22.09 -1.10
C MET A 282 5.84 -21.84 -2.57
N LYS A 283 5.10 -22.46 -3.50
CA LYS A 283 5.22 -22.21 -4.94
C LYS A 283 4.24 -21.13 -5.43
N GLU A 284 3.03 -21.15 -4.89
CA GLU A 284 1.96 -20.21 -5.23
C GLU A 284 1.60 -19.34 -4.03
N CYS A 285 1.23 -18.09 -4.30
CA CYS A 285 0.64 -17.16 -3.34
C CYS A 285 -0.68 -17.75 -2.84
N TYR A 286 -1.04 -17.46 -1.59
CA TYR A 286 -2.26 -17.96 -0.98
C TYR A 286 -3.52 -17.63 -1.78
N PHE A 287 -3.68 -16.38 -2.27
CA PHE A 287 -4.88 -15.97 -3.02
C PHE A 287 -5.11 -16.80 -4.30
N VAL A 288 -4.06 -17.35 -4.91
CA VAL A 288 -4.16 -18.22 -6.09
C VAL A 288 -4.77 -19.57 -5.72
N LYS A 289 -4.40 -20.10 -4.55
CA LYS A 289 -4.92 -21.37 -4.01
C LYS A 289 -6.33 -21.21 -3.44
N ALA A 290 -6.61 -20.07 -2.81
CA ALA A 290 -7.90 -19.76 -2.18
C ALA A 290 -8.99 -19.37 -3.20
N LYS A 291 -9.24 -20.23 -4.21
CA LYS A 291 -10.14 -19.94 -5.34
C LYS A 291 -11.53 -19.48 -4.93
N LYS A 292 -12.14 -20.10 -3.91
CA LYS A 292 -13.48 -19.73 -3.41
C LYS A 292 -13.50 -18.28 -2.91
N LEU A 293 -12.56 -17.93 -2.02
CA LEU A 293 -12.44 -16.57 -1.48
C LEU A 293 -12.12 -15.55 -2.59
N ARG A 294 -11.20 -15.89 -3.50
CA ARG A 294 -10.84 -15.04 -4.64
C ARG A 294 -12.03 -14.78 -5.56
N ASN A 295 -12.83 -15.80 -5.86
CA ASN A 295 -14.00 -15.67 -6.72
C ASN A 295 -15.09 -14.82 -6.05
N ALA A 296 -15.34 -15.04 -4.75
CA ALA A 296 -16.26 -14.21 -3.97
C ALA A 296 -15.80 -12.73 -3.95
N SER A 297 -14.51 -12.49 -3.69
CA SER A 297 -13.92 -11.15 -3.75
C SER A 297 -14.08 -10.51 -5.14
N SER A 298 -13.79 -11.26 -6.21
CA SER A 298 -13.90 -10.76 -7.58
C SER A 298 -15.34 -10.36 -7.94
N ALA A 299 -16.32 -11.17 -7.54
CA ALA A 299 -17.75 -10.90 -7.77
C ALA A 299 -18.27 -9.67 -7.00
N MET A 300 -17.61 -9.27 -5.90
CA MET A 300 -17.96 -8.03 -5.19
C MET A 300 -17.29 -6.79 -5.80
N ILE A 301 -16.18 -6.94 -6.53
CA ILE A 301 -15.36 -5.84 -7.03
C ILE A 301 -15.74 -5.44 -8.47
N TYR A 302 -15.98 -6.42 -9.34
CA TYR A 302 -16.19 -6.24 -10.79
C TYR A 302 -17.66 -6.46 -11.15
#